data_AF-A0A1V9FPQ5-F1
#
_entry.id   AF-A0A1V9FPQ5-F1
#
_cell.length_a   1.000
_cell.length_b   1.000
_cell.length_c   1.000
_cell.angle_alpha   90.00
_cell.angle_beta   90.00
_cell.angle_gamma   90.00
#
_symmetry.space_group_name_H-M   'P 1'
#
loop_
_entity.id
_entity.type
_entity.pdbx_description
1 polymer ?
#
loop_
_entity_poly.entity_id
_entity_poly.type
_entity_poly.pdbx_seq_one_letter_code
_entity_poly.pdbx_strand_id
1 'polypeptide(L)'
;MVLRGSIRGNGAQLATYLLTKGDNQFVQVFDIRGTCQPDSLKKSLIEMSLSVELSGRTTKGLYHVVINPKPGEARMMTREQWFRAAEIIEQQRGFVGQKRVMVMHEKKGRLHMHVAWERYSHDTGKIICNKHSNRELKHCRRAMEIEFGHQLTPEANAERPALRLLLADWWQHQPTGKGFVAAAAKAGYTIAKQSGRRDLIIVDSKGHSEELVKNIYGARARQVRDRLKGLTLPDKVQVIDAIRERQRSRRKRKTRDQIANDLKQHLNRDMQKSKERGR
;
A
#
# COMPACT_ATOMS: atom_id res chain seq x y z
N MET A 1 2.28 5.23 2.48
CA MET A 1 1.16 6.01 1.89
C MET A 1 -0.09 5.15 1.71
N VAL A 2 -1.30 5.71 1.66
CA VAL A 2 -2.56 5.01 1.35
C VAL A 2 -3.28 5.71 0.21
N LEU A 3 -3.66 4.96 -0.84
CA LEU A 3 -4.50 5.42 -1.94
C LEU A 3 -5.86 4.72 -1.90
N ARG A 4 -6.95 5.46 -2.06
CA ARG A 4 -8.31 4.88 -2.16
C ARG A 4 -9.07 5.51 -3.31
N GLY A 5 -9.57 4.69 -4.23
CA GLY A 5 -10.34 5.13 -5.39
C GLY A 5 -11.80 4.73 -5.31
N SER A 6 -12.68 5.59 -5.81
CA SER A 6 -14.12 5.34 -5.93
C SER A 6 -14.66 5.99 -7.22
N ILE A 7 -15.67 5.37 -7.83
CA ILE A 7 -16.41 5.98 -8.94
C ILE A 7 -17.61 6.77 -8.38
N ARG A 8 -17.86 7.95 -8.93
CA ARG A 8 -18.93 8.88 -8.49
C ARG A 8 -19.73 9.34 -9.71
N GLY A 9 -21.00 9.67 -9.49
CA GLY A 9 -21.89 10.18 -10.54
C GLY A 9 -22.36 11.60 -10.33
N ASN A 10 -22.63 12.00 -9.09
CA ASN A 10 -23.14 13.33 -8.80
C ASN A 10 -21.98 14.31 -8.52
N GLY A 11 -21.64 15.13 -9.51
CA GLY A 11 -20.58 16.15 -9.41
C GLY A 11 -20.87 17.22 -8.37
N ALA A 12 -22.12 17.68 -8.27
CA ALA A 12 -22.54 18.67 -7.27
C ALA A 12 -22.38 18.14 -5.84
N GLN A 13 -22.80 16.89 -5.58
CA GLN A 13 -22.61 16.23 -4.29
C GLN A 13 -21.12 16.06 -3.96
N LEU A 14 -20.30 15.68 -4.95
CA LEU A 14 -18.85 15.56 -4.74
C LEU A 14 -18.23 16.94 -4.41
N ALA A 15 -18.63 18.00 -5.10
CA ALA A 15 -18.15 19.35 -4.83
C ALA A 15 -18.49 19.79 -3.41
N THR A 16 -19.75 19.61 -2.98
CA THR A 16 -20.15 19.88 -1.60
C THR A 16 -19.32 19.07 -0.62
N TYR A 17 -19.14 17.77 -0.85
CA TYR A 17 -18.30 16.92 0.00
C TYR A 17 -16.85 17.43 0.11
N LEU A 18 -16.26 17.91 -1.00
CA LEU A 18 -14.89 18.41 -1.03
C LEU A 18 -14.74 19.81 -0.42
N LEU A 19 -15.79 20.63 -0.40
CA LEU A 19 -15.76 21.97 0.19
C LEU A 19 -16.20 21.99 1.65
N THR A 20 -17.02 21.02 2.08
CA THR A 20 -17.50 20.96 3.45
C THR A 20 -16.34 20.69 4.39
N LYS A 21 -16.11 21.65 5.30
CA LYS A 21 -15.04 21.59 6.28
C LYS A 21 -15.21 20.41 7.25
N GLY A 22 -16.42 20.11 7.73
CA GLY A 22 -16.66 18.94 8.60
C GLY A 22 -15.65 18.86 9.76
N ASP A 23 -15.02 17.70 9.97
CA ASP A 23 -13.88 17.51 10.91
C ASP A 23 -12.53 18.06 10.40
N ASN A 24 -12.46 18.55 9.17
CA ASN A 24 -11.23 19.03 8.54
C ASN A 24 -10.90 20.43 9.06
N GLN A 25 -9.61 20.66 9.31
CA GLN A 25 -9.10 21.94 9.80
C GLN A 25 -8.87 22.92 8.65
N PHE A 26 -8.59 22.42 7.45
CA PHE A 26 -8.27 23.20 6.26
C PHE A 26 -8.75 22.52 4.98
N VAL A 27 -9.25 23.32 4.03
CA VAL A 27 -9.67 22.90 2.69
C VAL A 27 -9.13 23.93 1.69
N GLN A 28 -8.41 23.48 0.66
CA GLN A 28 -7.89 24.32 -0.40
C GLN A 28 -8.08 23.65 -1.76
N VAL A 29 -8.67 24.37 -2.71
CA VAL A 29 -8.63 23.96 -4.13
C VAL A 29 -7.20 24.15 -4.62
N PHE A 30 -6.56 23.06 -5.01
CA PHE A 30 -5.13 23.01 -5.31
C PHE A 30 -4.85 23.26 -6.79
N ASP A 31 -5.70 22.68 -7.66
CA ASP A 31 -5.61 22.77 -9.11
C ASP A 31 -6.94 22.34 -9.77
N ILE A 32 -7.28 22.95 -10.89
CA ILE A 32 -8.37 22.53 -11.78
C ILE A 32 -7.86 22.63 -13.22
N ARG A 33 -7.94 21.53 -13.97
CA ARG A 33 -7.44 21.41 -15.34
C ARG A 33 -8.55 20.99 -16.31
N GLY A 34 -8.64 21.70 -17.43
CA GLY A 34 -9.39 21.30 -18.62
C GLY A 34 -10.90 21.53 -18.56
N THR A 35 -11.42 22.17 -17.51
CA THR A 35 -12.85 22.54 -17.40
C THR A 35 -13.08 23.95 -17.93
N CYS A 36 -14.32 24.26 -18.28
CA CYS A 36 -14.70 25.59 -18.78
C CYS A 36 -14.71 26.67 -17.69
N GLN A 37 -14.74 26.27 -16.42
CA GLN A 37 -14.88 27.16 -15.26
C GLN A 37 -13.83 26.80 -14.18
N PRO A 38 -12.54 26.99 -14.46
CA PRO A 38 -11.45 26.53 -13.60
C PRO A 38 -11.44 27.19 -12.22
N ASP A 39 -12.05 28.38 -12.07
CA ASP A 39 -12.16 29.08 -10.78
C ASP A 39 -13.31 28.56 -9.91
N SER A 40 -14.12 27.63 -10.41
CA SER A 40 -15.25 27.06 -9.68
C SER A 40 -15.20 25.54 -9.64
N LEU A 41 -14.80 24.99 -8.49
CA LEU A 41 -14.81 23.54 -8.23
C LEU A 41 -16.19 22.92 -8.47
N LYS A 42 -17.27 23.60 -8.06
CA LYS A 42 -18.64 23.11 -8.21
C LYS A 42 -19.04 23.02 -9.68
N LYS A 43 -18.85 24.09 -10.46
CA LYS A 43 -19.17 24.08 -11.90
C LYS A 43 -18.31 23.05 -12.64
N SER A 44 -17.01 23.00 -12.34
CA SER A 44 -16.08 22.03 -12.92
C SER A 44 -16.49 20.58 -12.68
N LEU A 45 -16.85 20.22 -11.45
CA LEU A 45 -17.29 18.85 -11.13
C LEU A 45 -18.64 18.50 -11.73
N ILE A 46 -19.57 19.46 -11.84
CA ILE A 46 -20.84 19.25 -12.54
C ILE A 46 -20.56 18.97 -14.01
N GLU A 47 -19.78 19.81 -14.69
CA GLU A 47 -19.38 19.65 -16.08
C GLU A 47 -18.76 18.25 -16.33
N MET A 48 -17.72 17.90 -15.57
CA MET A 48 -17.05 16.60 -15.68
C MET A 48 -18.00 15.41 -15.41
N SER A 49 -19.03 15.59 -14.57
CA SER A 49 -20.00 14.53 -14.29
C SER A 49 -21.03 14.36 -15.40
N LEU A 50 -21.39 15.43 -16.10
CA LEU A 50 -22.41 15.43 -17.17
C LEU A 50 -21.89 14.84 -18.47
N SER A 51 -20.60 14.97 -18.78
CA SER A 51 -20.03 14.44 -20.03
C SER A 51 -20.20 12.91 -20.19
N VAL A 52 -20.43 12.19 -19.09
CA VAL A 52 -20.75 10.75 -19.13
C VAL A 52 -22.06 10.43 -19.85
N GLU A 53 -22.99 11.38 -19.90
CA GLU A 53 -24.32 11.22 -20.53
C GLU A 53 -24.18 10.98 -22.03
N LEU A 54 -23.13 11.51 -22.66
CA LEU A 54 -22.78 11.26 -24.07
C LEU A 54 -22.57 9.76 -24.37
N SER A 55 -22.20 8.96 -23.37
CA SER A 55 -22.04 7.52 -23.54
C SER A 55 -23.36 6.76 -23.49
N GLY A 56 -24.40 7.26 -22.80
CA GLY A 56 -25.65 6.53 -22.53
C GLY A 56 -25.54 5.25 -21.67
N ARG A 57 -24.33 4.87 -21.21
CA ARG A 57 -24.09 3.56 -20.54
C ARG A 57 -24.00 3.61 -19.03
N THR A 58 -23.75 4.78 -18.45
CA THR A 58 -23.56 4.93 -17.01
C THR A 58 -23.76 6.36 -16.57
N THR A 59 -24.22 6.55 -15.34
CA THR A 59 -24.35 7.87 -14.69
C THR A 59 -23.13 8.22 -13.84
N LYS A 60 -22.11 7.35 -13.79
CA LYS A 60 -20.93 7.52 -12.94
C LYS A 60 -19.77 8.15 -13.72
N GLY A 61 -19.83 9.46 -13.98
CA GLY A 61 -18.86 10.18 -14.81
C GLY A 61 -17.50 10.45 -14.18
N LEU A 62 -17.34 10.28 -12.86
CA LEU A 62 -16.16 10.73 -12.13
C LEU A 62 -15.39 9.56 -11.53
N TYR A 63 -14.07 9.63 -11.58
CA TYR A 63 -13.18 8.79 -10.79
C TYR A 63 -12.49 9.63 -9.73
N HIS A 64 -12.77 9.35 -8.46
CA HIS A 64 -12.25 10.08 -7.31
C HIS A 64 -11.26 9.23 -6.53
N VAL A 65 -10.04 9.74 -6.32
CA VAL A 65 -8.99 9.12 -5.52
C VAL A 65 -8.59 10.04 -4.37
N VAL A 66 -8.41 9.44 -3.20
CA VAL A 66 -7.79 10.10 -2.05
C VAL A 66 -6.35 9.60 -1.92
N ILE A 67 -5.40 10.52 -1.97
CA ILE A 67 -3.96 10.31 -1.76
C ILE A 67 -3.61 10.73 -0.34
N ASN A 68 -3.25 9.76 0.49
CA ASN A 68 -3.02 9.99 1.91
C ASN A 68 -1.64 9.44 2.35
N PRO A 69 -0.58 10.26 2.29
CA PRO A 69 0.75 9.88 2.79
C PRO A 69 0.74 9.59 4.30
N LYS A 70 1.83 9.03 4.83
CA LYS A 70 1.93 8.84 6.30
C LYS A 70 2.05 10.21 7.00
N PRO A 71 1.68 10.30 8.29
CA PRO A 71 2.01 11.47 9.09
C PRO A 71 3.50 11.80 8.98
N GLY A 72 3.86 13.07 8.82
CA GLY A 72 5.24 13.50 8.53
C GLY A 72 5.56 13.55 7.04
N GLU A 73 5.40 12.43 6.31
CA GLU A 73 5.64 12.36 4.86
C GLU A 73 4.81 13.40 4.10
N ALA A 74 3.54 13.56 4.45
CA ALA A 74 2.64 14.50 3.76
C ALA A 74 3.10 15.97 3.83
N ARG A 75 3.82 16.36 4.90
CA ARG A 75 4.34 17.72 5.08
C ARG A 75 5.67 17.95 4.37
N MET A 76 6.39 16.87 4.04
CA MET A 76 7.63 16.93 3.27
C MET A 76 7.37 16.96 1.76
N MET A 77 6.14 16.66 1.32
CA MET A 77 5.79 16.67 -0.09
C MET A 77 5.73 18.09 -0.65
N THR A 78 6.49 18.36 -1.71
CA THR A 78 6.43 19.63 -2.44
C THR A 78 5.16 19.75 -3.28
N ARG A 79 4.86 20.96 -3.77
CA ARG A 79 3.72 21.20 -4.68
C ARG A 79 3.82 20.31 -5.93
N GLU A 80 5.01 20.17 -6.47
CA GLU A 80 5.35 19.37 -7.66
C GLU A 80 5.14 17.88 -7.40
N GLN A 81 5.51 17.38 -6.21
CA GLN A 81 5.28 15.98 -5.85
C GLN A 81 3.78 15.64 -5.73
N TRP A 82 2.94 16.59 -5.30
CA TRP A 82 1.49 16.39 -5.32
C TRP A 82 0.91 16.30 -6.73
N PHE A 83 1.38 17.16 -7.65
CA PHE A 83 1.04 17.03 -9.07
C PHE A 83 1.52 15.71 -9.65
N ARG A 84 2.77 15.35 -9.35
CA ARG A 84 3.37 14.10 -9.80
C ARG A 84 2.61 12.88 -9.32
N ALA A 85 2.06 12.92 -8.11
CA ALA A 85 1.20 11.85 -7.61
C ALA A 85 -0.09 11.70 -8.44
N ALA A 86 -0.70 12.81 -8.87
CA ALA A 86 -1.85 12.75 -9.78
C ALA A 86 -1.43 12.19 -11.16
N GLU A 87 -0.31 12.63 -11.71
CA GLU A 87 0.22 12.15 -12.99
C GLU A 87 0.54 10.65 -13.00
N ILE A 88 1.16 10.11 -11.94
CA ILE A 88 1.43 8.66 -11.83
C ILE A 88 0.13 7.86 -11.93
N ILE A 89 -0.95 8.36 -11.31
CA ILE A 89 -2.28 7.74 -11.43
C ILE A 89 -2.78 7.89 -12.85
N GLU A 90 -2.69 9.07 -13.46
CA GLU A 90 -3.11 9.32 -14.84
C GLU A 90 -2.47 8.35 -15.84
N GLN A 91 -1.15 8.20 -15.77
CA GLN A 91 -0.36 7.33 -16.64
C GLN A 91 -0.75 5.86 -16.48
N GLN A 92 -0.85 5.36 -15.24
CA GLN A 92 -1.18 3.95 -15.00
C GLN A 92 -2.65 3.60 -15.24
N ARG A 93 -3.53 4.61 -15.26
CA ARG A 93 -4.99 4.41 -15.31
C ARG A 93 -5.64 4.91 -16.60
N GLY A 94 -4.87 5.49 -17.50
CA GLY A 94 -5.39 6.03 -18.76
C GLY A 94 -6.19 7.32 -18.60
N PHE A 95 -5.90 8.13 -17.57
CA PHE A 95 -6.50 9.47 -17.40
C PHE A 95 -5.59 10.61 -17.90
N VAL A 96 -4.53 10.30 -18.64
CA VAL A 96 -3.66 11.32 -19.25
C VAL A 96 -4.50 12.25 -20.12
N GLY A 97 -4.34 13.56 -19.93
CA GLY A 97 -5.09 14.58 -20.66
C GLY A 97 -6.54 14.79 -20.21
N GLN A 98 -7.11 13.92 -19.37
CA GLN A 98 -8.48 14.07 -18.88
C GLN A 98 -8.65 15.30 -18.00
N LYS A 99 -9.86 15.85 -17.95
CA LYS A 99 -10.20 16.92 -16.99
C LYS A 99 -9.95 16.44 -15.56
N ARG A 100 -9.42 17.33 -14.72
CA ARG A 100 -9.00 17.00 -13.35
C ARG A 100 -9.31 18.13 -12.39
N VAL A 101 -9.70 17.77 -11.18
CA VAL A 101 -9.69 18.67 -10.02
C VAL A 101 -8.85 18.07 -8.90
N MET A 102 -8.13 18.91 -8.17
CA MET A 102 -7.31 18.57 -7.01
C MET A 102 -7.69 19.46 -5.83
N VAL A 103 -7.97 18.86 -4.68
CA VAL A 103 -8.37 19.57 -3.46
C VAL A 103 -7.57 19.00 -2.29
N MET A 104 -6.82 19.87 -1.61
CA MET A 104 -6.03 19.53 -0.43
C MET A 104 -6.86 19.71 0.83
N HIS A 105 -6.90 18.68 1.67
CA HIS A 105 -7.54 18.70 2.99
C HIS A 105 -6.51 18.47 4.09
N GLU A 106 -6.67 19.17 5.21
CA GLU A 106 -5.96 18.86 6.46
C GLU A 106 -6.94 18.37 7.52
N LYS A 107 -6.68 17.19 8.09
CA LYS A 107 -7.47 16.63 9.20
C LYS A 107 -6.53 16.18 10.32
N LYS A 108 -6.66 16.78 11.51
CA LYS A 108 -5.83 16.45 12.69
C LYS A 108 -4.33 16.50 12.37
N GLY A 109 -3.86 17.56 11.70
CA GLY A 109 -2.46 17.71 11.31
C GLY A 109 -2.01 16.86 10.11
N ARG A 110 -2.91 16.08 9.48
CA ARG A 110 -2.61 15.18 8.36
C ARG A 110 -3.16 15.72 7.06
N LEU A 111 -2.25 16.10 6.17
CA LEU A 111 -2.57 16.49 4.79
C LEU A 111 -2.91 15.28 3.94
N HIS A 112 -3.96 15.40 3.14
CA HIS A 112 -4.36 14.43 2.13
C HIS A 112 -4.99 15.13 0.93
N MET A 113 -4.72 14.61 -0.26
CA MET A 113 -5.19 15.18 -1.51
C MET A 113 -6.37 14.37 -2.03
N HIS A 114 -7.45 15.06 -2.38
CA HIS A 114 -8.55 14.53 -3.16
C HIS A 114 -8.29 14.89 -4.62
N VAL A 115 -8.24 13.88 -5.49
CA VAL A 115 -8.13 14.10 -6.94
C VAL A 115 -9.32 13.45 -7.61
N ALA A 116 -10.01 14.18 -8.46
CA ALA A 116 -11.08 13.62 -9.29
C ALA A 116 -10.80 13.88 -10.77
N TRP A 117 -11.01 12.84 -11.58
CA TRP A 117 -10.90 12.90 -13.04
C TRP A 117 -12.26 12.60 -13.67
N GLU A 118 -12.47 13.18 -14.85
CA GLU A 118 -13.52 12.78 -15.77
C GLU A 118 -13.22 11.38 -16.32
N ARG A 119 -14.26 10.54 -16.48
CA ARG A 119 -14.13 9.18 -17.02
C ARG A 119 -14.50 9.08 -18.49
N TYR A 120 -15.24 10.04 -19.02
CA TYR A 120 -15.58 10.06 -20.44
C TYR A 120 -14.39 10.59 -21.23
N SER A 121 -13.84 9.78 -22.13
CA SER A 121 -12.78 10.21 -23.03
C SER A 121 -13.40 10.81 -24.28
N HIS A 122 -13.24 12.12 -24.45
CA HIS A 122 -13.69 12.85 -25.63
C HIS A 122 -13.00 12.37 -26.92
N ASP A 123 -11.74 11.94 -26.83
CA ASP A 123 -10.98 11.44 -27.99
C ASP A 123 -11.53 10.11 -28.52
N THR A 124 -11.99 9.22 -27.64
CA THR A 124 -12.40 7.85 -28.00
C THR A 124 -13.91 7.61 -27.96
N GLY A 125 -14.67 8.55 -27.39
CA GLY A 125 -16.10 8.41 -27.10
C GLY A 125 -16.43 7.33 -26.06
N LYS A 126 -15.43 6.83 -25.32
CA LYS A 126 -15.58 5.69 -24.40
C LYS A 126 -15.39 6.10 -22.94
N ILE A 127 -15.99 5.31 -22.06
CA ILE A 127 -15.77 5.41 -20.61
C ILE A 127 -14.49 4.67 -20.22
N ILE A 128 -13.57 5.38 -19.59
CA ILE A 128 -12.38 4.79 -18.97
C ILE A 128 -12.83 3.83 -17.86
N CYS A 129 -12.40 2.58 -17.96
CA CYS A 129 -12.78 1.52 -17.05
C CYS A 129 -11.98 1.59 -15.74
N ASN A 130 -12.61 1.26 -14.61
CA ASN A 130 -12.00 1.31 -13.28
C ASN A 130 -11.92 -0.08 -12.62
N LYS A 131 -11.93 -1.15 -13.43
CA LYS A 131 -11.74 -2.53 -12.95
C LYS A 131 -10.42 -2.64 -12.18
N HIS A 132 -10.41 -3.49 -11.15
CA HIS A 132 -9.24 -3.74 -10.30
C HIS A 132 -8.61 -2.48 -9.67
N SER A 133 -9.39 -1.41 -9.46
CA SER A 133 -8.87 -0.12 -8.96
C SER A 133 -8.00 -0.22 -7.70
N ASN A 134 -8.32 -1.13 -6.77
CA ASN A 134 -7.53 -1.31 -5.57
C ASN A 134 -6.15 -1.94 -5.83
N ARG A 135 -6.03 -2.82 -6.84
CA ARG A 135 -4.76 -3.43 -7.22
C ARG A 135 -3.88 -2.40 -7.93
N GLU A 136 -4.44 -1.69 -8.91
CA GLU A 136 -3.67 -0.70 -9.66
C GLU A 136 -3.20 0.47 -8.78
N LEU A 137 -4.04 0.94 -7.86
CA LEU A 137 -3.61 1.96 -6.88
C LEU A 137 -2.51 1.45 -5.92
N LYS A 138 -2.34 0.14 -5.72
CA LYS A 138 -1.16 -0.37 -4.98
C LYS A 138 0.11 -0.21 -5.80
N HIS A 139 0.05 -0.39 -7.12
CA HIS A 139 1.16 -0.12 -8.03
C HIS A 139 1.48 1.38 -8.06
N CYS A 140 0.47 2.26 -8.18
CA CYS A 140 0.68 3.71 -8.12
C CYS A 140 1.35 4.12 -6.80
N ARG A 141 0.82 3.62 -5.68
CA ARG A 141 1.41 3.86 -4.34
C ARG A 141 2.87 3.43 -4.29
N ARG A 142 3.20 2.26 -4.81
CA ARG A 142 4.56 1.73 -4.79
C ARG A 142 5.51 2.61 -5.61
N ALA A 143 5.07 3.04 -6.79
CA ALA A 143 5.83 3.98 -7.63
C ALA A 143 6.08 5.30 -6.89
N MET A 144 5.03 5.90 -6.31
CA MET A 144 5.14 7.13 -5.50
C MET A 144 6.07 6.96 -4.31
N GLU A 145 5.97 5.84 -3.58
CA GLU A 145 6.82 5.64 -2.41
C GLU A 145 8.30 5.52 -2.75
N ILE A 146 8.63 4.93 -3.91
CA ILE A 146 10.00 4.87 -4.41
C ILE A 146 10.45 6.26 -4.89
N GLU A 147 9.65 6.88 -5.75
CA GLU A 147 10.00 8.15 -6.41
C GLU A 147 10.14 9.30 -5.41
N PHE A 148 9.31 9.35 -4.37
CA PHE A 148 9.34 10.41 -3.36
C PHE A 148 10.24 10.06 -2.16
N GLY A 149 10.92 8.90 -2.16
CA GLY A 149 11.75 8.45 -1.05
C GLY A 149 10.96 8.17 0.24
N HIS A 150 9.66 7.87 0.13
CA HIS A 150 8.82 7.58 1.30
C HIS A 150 9.07 6.17 1.84
N GLN A 151 8.66 5.94 3.09
CA GLN A 151 8.75 4.61 3.67
C GLN A 151 7.75 3.67 2.98
N LEU A 152 8.30 2.69 2.26
CA LEU A 152 7.55 1.62 1.60
C LEU A 152 6.49 1.01 2.53
N THR A 153 5.23 0.99 2.08
CA THR A 153 4.20 0.27 2.82
C THR A 153 4.41 -1.23 2.61
N PRO A 154 4.43 -2.04 3.70
CA PRO A 154 4.58 -3.49 3.61
C PRO A 154 3.55 -4.09 2.65
N GLU A 155 3.97 -5.09 1.89
CA GLU A 155 3.04 -5.84 1.07
C GLU A 155 2.05 -6.62 1.94
N ALA A 156 0.85 -6.85 1.41
CA ALA A 156 -0.07 -7.74 2.09
C ALA A 156 0.57 -9.13 2.14
N ASN A 157 0.49 -9.81 3.28
CA ASN A 157 1.05 -11.14 3.41
C ASN A 157 0.35 -12.09 2.42
N ALA A 158 1.06 -12.47 1.34
CA ALA A 158 0.55 -13.40 0.34
C ALA A 158 0.25 -14.78 0.95
N GLU A 159 0.92 -15.13 2.04
CA GLU A 159 0.75 -16.39 2.76
C GLU A 159 -0.43 -16.36 3.73
N ARG A 160 -1.13 -15.23 3.88
CA ARG A 160 -2.25 -15.09 4.81
C ARG A 160 -3.37 -16.12 4.61
N PRO A 161 -3.78 -16.49 3.37
CA PRO A 161 -4.75 -17.58 3.19
C PRO A 161 -4.23 -18.93 3.69
N ALA A 162 -2.98 -19.27 3.38
CA ALA A 162 -2.34 -20.50 3.83
C ALA A 162 -2.19 -20.53 5.37
N LEU A 163 -1.81 -19.39 5.97
CA LEU A 163 -1.72 -19.23 7.41
C LEU A 163 -3.05 -19.55 8.12
N ARG A 164 -4.19 -19.16 7.55
CA ARG A 164 -5.51 -19.47 8.14
C ARG A 164 -5.81 -20.97 8.15
N LEU A 165 -5.43 -21.68 7.08
CA LEU A 165 -5.58 -23.13 7.00
C LEU A 165 -4.67 -23.82 8.03
N LEU A 166 -3.41 -23.39 8.11
CA LEU A 166 -2.44 -23.88 9.09
C LEU A 166 -2.87 -23.62 10.54
N LEU A 167 -3.38 -22.43 10.83
CA LEU A 167 -3.87 -22.08 12.17
C LEU A 167 -5.08 -22.95 12.57
N ALA A 168 -5.98 -23.23 11.63
CA ALA A 168 -7.11 -24.12 11.89
C ALA A 168 -6.61 -25.56 12.19
N ASP A 169 -5.68 -26.07 11.38
CA ASP A 169 -5.08 -27.39 11.58
C ASP A 169 -4.37 -27.51 12.94
N TRP A 170 -3.47 -26.59 13.26
CA TRP A 170 -2.75 -26.62 14.54
C TRP A 170 -3.70 -26.44 15.71
N TRP A 171 -4.74 -25.61 15.57
CA TRP A 171 -5.72 -25.43 16.63
C TRP A 171 -6.50 -26.71 16.93
N GLN A 172 -6.80 -27.51 15.90
CA GLN A 172 -7.50 -28.78 16.04
C GLN A 172 -6.58 -29.88 16.59
N HIS A 173 -5.36 -30.00 16.07
CA HIS A 173 -4.48 -31.14 16.35
C HIS A 173 -3.45 -30.89 17.47
N GLN A 174 -3.26 -29.65 17.93
CA GLN A 174 -2.35 -29.30 19.02
C GLN A 174 -3.16 -28.79 20.24
N PRO A 175 -3.61 -29.70 21.13
CA PRO A 175 -4.47 -29.32 22.26
C PRO A 175 -3.74 -28.49 23.33
N THR A 176 -2.40 -28.64 23.42
CA THR A 176 -1.57 -27.90 24.38
C THR A 176 -1.00 -26.62 23.77
N GLY A 177 -0.81 -25.58 24.57
CA GLY A 177 -0.17 -24.34 24.11
C GLY A 177 1.26 -24.55 23.62
N LYS A 178 2.03 -25.42 24.29
CA LYS A 178 3.40 -25.76 23.87
C LYS A 178 3.41 -26.42 22.49
N GLY A 179 2.53 -27.40 22.25
CA GLY A 179 2.38 -28.05 20.95
C GLY A 179 1.96 -27.07 19.86
N PHE A 180 1.03 -26.17 20.17
CA PHE A 180 0.56 -25.14 19.22
C PHE A 180 1.67 -24.16 18.83
N VAL A 181 2.45 -23.67 19.81
CA VAL A 181 3.61 -22.79 19.56
C VAL A 181 4.70 -23.53 18.77
N ALA A 182 4.97 -24.80 19.10
CA ALA A 182 5.96 -25.60 18.40
C ALA A 182 5.57 -25.89 16.94
N ALA A 183 4.29 -26.18 16.67
CA ALA A 183 3.79 -26.37 15.31
C ALA A 183 3.92 -25.10 14.47
N ALA A 184 3.57 -23.94 15.04
CA ALA A 184 3.77 -22.65 14.40
C ALA A 184 5.26 -22.40 14.08
N ALA A 185 6.15 -22.65 15.04
CA ALA A 185 7.60 -22.50 14.87
C ALA A 185 8.15 -23.41 13.76
N LYS A 186 7.71 -24.68 13.71
CA LYS A 186 8.11 -25.64 12.67
C LYS A 186 7.70 -25.18 11.27
N ALA A 187 6.57 -24.51 11.15
CA ALA A 187 6.09 -23.91 9.90
C ALA A 187 6.68 -22.52 9.60
N GLY A 188 7.64 -22.04 10.39
CA GLY A 188 8.32 -20.77 10.16
C GLY A 188 7.58 -19.53 10.70
N TYR A 189 6.64 -19.72 11.63
CA TYR A 189 5.91 -18.65 12.29
C TYR A 189 6.30 -18.54 13.78
N THR A 190 6.27 -17.31 14.30
CA THR A 190 6.48 -17.04 15.72
C THR A 190 5.22 -16.45 16.33
N ILE A 191 4.70 -17.07 17.40
CA ILE A 191 3.63 -16.49 18.21
C ILE A 191 4.27 -15.53 19.22
N ALA A 192 3.82 -14.29 19.22
CA ALA A 192 4.39 -13.20 20.00
C ALA A 192 3.31 -12.42 20.75
N LYS A 193 3.72 -11.70 21.79
CA LYS A 193 2.88 -10.74 22.50
C LYS A 193 3.03 -9.34 21.92
N GLN A 194 1.98 -8.54 22.04
CA GLN A 194 2.01 -7.11 21.75
C GLN A 194 1.22 -6.36 22.81
N SER A 195 1.61 -5.12 23.11
CA SER A 195 0.82 -4.19 23.91
C SER A 195 -0.55 -3.86 23.27
N GLY A 196 -1.57 -3.75 24.13
CA GLY A 196 -2.93 -3.33 23.76
C GLY A 196 -3.94 -4.48 23.64
N ARG A 197 -5.12 -4.17 23.09
CA ARG A 197 -6.28 -5.09 23.03
C ARG A 197 -6.03 -6.34 22.16
N ARG A 198 -5.10 -6.28 21.21
CA ARG A 198 -4.68 -7.40 20.35
C ARG A 198 -3.36 -7.95 20.89
N ASP A 199 -3.47 -8.63 22.02
CA ASP A 199 -2.36 -9.07 22.85
C ASP A 199 -1.56 -10.24 22.25
N LEU A 200 -2.17 -11.01 21.34
CA LEU A 200 -1.56 -12.17 20.69
C LEU A 200 -1.45 -12.00 19.18
N ILE A 201 -0.23 -12.12 18.68
CA ILE A 201 0.15 -11.90 17.29
C ILE A 201 0.91 -13.12 16.77
N ILE A 202 0.75 -13.43 15.48
CA ILE A 202 1.60 -14.39 14.78
C ILE A 202 2.44 -13.67 13.72
N VAL A 203 3.73 -13.95 13.68
CA VAL A 203 4.71 -13.29 12.80
C VAL A 203 5.32 -14.32 11.86
N ASP A 204 5.33 -14.06 10.56
CA ASP A 204 5.97 -14.93 9.57
C ASP A 204 7.49 -14.70 9.46
N SER A 205 8.18 -15.56 8.70
CA SER A 205 9.63 -15.45 8.47
C SER A 205 10.08 -14.16 7.74
N LYS A 206 9.14 -13.42 7.14
CA LYS A 206 9.38 -12.13 6.45
C LYS A 206 9.14 -10.94 7.38
N GLY A 207 8.57 -11.16 8.56
CA GLY A 207 8.25 -10.14 9.55
C GLY A 207 6.83 -9.56 9.40
N HIS A 208 5.96 -10.18 8.59
CA HIS A 208 4.55 -9.79 8.57
C HIS A 208 3.84 -10.33 9.81
N SER A 209 3.05 -9.46 10.45
CA SER A 209 2.32 -9.79 11.67
C SER A 209 0.81 -9.80 11.44
N GLU A 210 0.13 -10.82 11.96
CA GLU A 210 -1.32 -10.98 11.92
C GLU A 210 -1.90 -11.19 13.33
N GLU A 211 -3.12 -10.72 13.57
CA GLU A 211 -3.82 -10.94 14.84
C GLU A 211 -4.17 -12.43 15.01
N LEU A 212 -3.63 -13.09 16.03
CA LEU A 212 -3.75 -14.55 16.16
C LEU A 212 -5.21 -14.99 16.33
N VAL A 213 -5.90 -14.44 17.33
CA VAL A 213 -7.26 -14.85 17.71
C VAL A 213 -8.24 -14.74 16.54
N LYS A 214 -8.19 -13.64 15.79
CA LYS A 214 -9.07 -13.40 14.64
C LYS A 214 -8.87 -14.39 13.49
N ASN A 215 -7.68 -14.96 13.37
CA ASN A 215 -7.33 -15.86 12.27
C ASN A 215 -7.47 -17.35 12.61
N ILE A 216 -7.86 -17.69 13.85
CA ILE A 216 -8.25 -19.07 14.23
C ILE A 216 -9.77 -19.16 14.15
N TYR A 217 -10.30 -19.69 13.04
CA TYR A 217 -11.74 -19.80 12.84
C TYR A 217 -12.35 -20.80 13.84
N GLY A 218 -13.47 -20.42 14.47
CA GLY A 218 -14.16 -21.26 15.46
C GLY A 218 -13.62 -21.18 16.90
N ALA A 219 -12.46 -20.54 17.14
CA ALA A 219 -11.93 -20.37 18.50
C ALA A 219 -12.40 -19.05 19.14
N ARG A 220 -12.87 -19.12 20.38
CA ARG A 220 -13.15 -17.93 21.19
C ARG A 220 -11.85 -17.36 21.76
N ALA A 221 -11.77 -16.04 21.89
CA ALA A 221 -10.59 -15.35 22.42
C ALA A 221 -10.10 -15.91 23.78
N ARG A 222 -11.04 -16.25 24.68
CA ARG A 222 -10.73 -16.86 25.97
C ARG A 222 -10.01 -18.21 25.81
N GLN A 223 -10.49 -19.08 24.92
CA GLN A 223 -9.90 -20.40 24.68
C GLN A 223 -8.45 -20.27 24.19
N VAL A 224 -8.18 -19.33 23.28
CA VAL A 224 -6.83 -19.07 22.77
C VAL A 224 -5.89 -18.59 23.88
N ARG A 225 -6.36 -17.68 24.74
CA ARG A 225 -5.57 -17.20 25.89
C ARG A 225 -5.33 -18.29 26.92
N ASP A 226 -6.35 -19.07 27.25
CA ASP A 226 -6.26 -20.15 28.22
C ASP A 226 -5.26 -21.22 27.75
N ARG A 227 -5.28 -21.56 26.45
CA ARG A 227 -4.31 -22.52 25.87
C ARG A 227 -2.87 -22.02 25.94
N LEU A 228 -2.64 -20.72 25.79
CA LEU A 228 -1.31 -20.09 25.83
C LEU A 228 -0.91 -19.57 27.23
N LYS A 229 -1.76 -19.78 28.24
CA LYS A 229 -1.54 -19.28 29.60
C LYS A 229 -0.28 -19.91 30.20
N GLY A 230 0.52 -19.10 30.88
CA GLY A 230 1.78 -19.55 31.50
C GLY A 230 2.96 -19.74 30.54
N LEU A 231 2.77 -19.53 29.23
CA LEU A 231 3.87 -19.57 28.28
C LEU A 231 4.59 -18.21 28.18
N THR A 232 5.92 -18.30 28.12
CA THR A 232 6.79 -17.16 27.82
C THR A 232 6.83 -16.98 26.31
N LEU A 233 6.16 -15.94 25.83
CA LEU A 233 6.11 -15.57 24.41
C LEU A 233 6.95 -14.30 24.22
N PRO A 234 7.74 -14.20 23.13
CA PRO A 234 8.56 -13.03 22.86
C PRO A 234 7.70 -11.80 22.53
N ASP A 235 8.28 -10.61 22.66
CA ASP A 235 7.63 -9.38 22.21
C ASP A 235 7.68 -9.26 20.68
N LYS A 236 6.58 -8.81 20.08
CA LYS A 236 6.45 -8.66 18.62
C LYS A 236 7.55 -7.79 18.01
N VAL A 237 7.90 -6.69 18.68
CA VAL A 237 8.92 -5.75 18.18
C VAL A 237 10.27 -6.45 18.12
N GLN A 238 10.65 -7.17 19.18
CA GLN A 238 11.89 -7.95 19.23
C GLN A 238 11.96 -9.00 18.13
N VAL A 239 10.85 -9.73 17.88
CA VAL A 239 10.79 -10.73 16.81
C VAL A 239 10.99 -10.08 15.42
N ILE A 240 10.28 -8.98 15.14
CA ILE A 240 10.36 -8.29 13.85
C ILE A 240 11.78 -7.71 13.64
N ASP A 241 12.37 -7.14 14.68
CA ASP A 241 13.71 -6.54 14.58
C ASP A 241 14.78 -7.60 14.36
N ALA A 242 14.70 -8.75 15.06
CA ALA A 242 15.60 -9.89 14.82
C ALA A 242 15.47 -10.44 13.38
N ILE A 243 14.24 -10.52 12.84
CA ILE A 243 14.01 -10.92 11.45
C ILE A 243 14.64 -9.92 10.48
N ARG A 244 14.43 -8.61 10.70
CA ARG A 244 14.99 -7.54 9.85
C ARG A 244 16.51 -7.55 9.87
N GLU A 245 17.12 -7.71 11.04
CA GLU A 245 18.57 -7.81 11.19
C GLU A 245 19.12 -9.01 10.43
N ARG A 246 18.52 -10.19 10.59
CA ARG A 246 18.90 -11.40 9.86
C ARG A 246 18.80 -11.21 8.34
N GLN A 247 17.76 -10.54 7.86
CA GLN A 247 17.58 -10.23 6.45
C GLN A 247 18.64 -9.24 5.94
N ARG A 248 18.96 -8.19 6.70
CA ARG A 248 20.02 -7.23 6.38
C ARG A 248 21.38 -7.91 6.28
N SER A 249 21.73 -8.73 7.26
CA SER A 249 22.99 -9.47 7.29
C SER A 249 23.11 -10.45 6.11
N ARG A 250 22.03 -11.17 5.77
CA ARG A 250 21.97 -12.02 4.57
C ARG A 250 22.19 -11.24 3.27
N ARG A 251 21.58 -10.05 3.13
CA ARG A 251 21.76 -9.20 1.94
C ARG A 251 23.19 -8.68 1.83
N LYS A 252 23.78 -8.20 2.92
CA LYS A 252 25.18 -7.75 2.96
C LYS A 252 26.13 -8.87 2.55
N ARG A 253 25.94 -10.08 3.11
CA ARG A 253 26.74 -11.26 2.75
C ARG A 253 26.61 -11.62 1.27
N LYS A 254 25.39 -11.72 0.73
CA LYS A 254 25.18 -11.98 -0.70
C LYS A 254 25.89 -10.96 -1.59
N THR A 255 25.81 -9.67 -1.24
CA THR A 255 26.48 -8.60 -1.99
C THR A 255 27.99 -8.75 -1.94
N ARG A 256 28.56 -9.06 -0.76
CA ARG A 256 29.99 -9.30 -0.58
C ARG A 256 30.47 -10.52 -1.38
N ASP A 257 29.72 -11.62 -1.33
CA ASP A 257 30.03 -12.85 -2.05
C ASP A 257 29.96 -12.63 -3.57
N GLN A 258 29.00 -11.84 -4.05
CA GLN A 258 28.88 -11.41 -5.45
C GLN A 258 30.13 -10.63 -5.89
N ILE A 259 30.49 -9.58 -5.15
CA ILE A 259 31.66 -8.73 -5.44
C ILE A 259 32.94 -9.58 -5.46
N ALA A 260 33.10 -10.48 -4.49
CA ALA A 260 34.27 -11.37 -4.42
C ALA A 260 34.35 -12.32 -5.63
N ASN A 261 33.22 -12.83 -6.10
CA ASN A 261 33.17 -13.67 -7.31
C ASN A 261 33.53 -12.87 -8.57
N ASP A 262 33.00 -11.65 -8.72
CA ASP A 262 33.29 -10.80 -9.88
C ASP A 262 34.79 -10.44 -9.95
N LEU A 263 35.40 -10.09 -8.81
CA LEU A 263 36.84 -9.84 -8.68
C LEU A 263 37.69 -11.07 -9.07
N LYS A 264 37.31 -12.27 -8.60
CA LYS A 264 37.99 -13.51 -8.97
C LYS A 264 37.91 -13.80 -10.46
N GLN A 265 36.75 -13.56 -11.07
CA GLN A 265 36.58 -13.74 -12.51
C GLN A 265 37.42 -12.74 -13.33
N HIS A 266 37.57 -11.51 -12.85
CA HIS A 266 38.40 -10.51 -13.50
C HIS A 266 39.89 -10.89 -13.44
N LEU A 267 40.40 -11.22 -12.25
CA LEU A 267 41.78 -11.66 -12.06
C LEU A 267 42.13 -12.89 -12.89
N ASN A 268 41.23 -13.87 -12.99
CA ASN A 268 41.43 -15.06 -13.81
C ASN A 268 41.50 -14.72 -15.31
N ARG A 269 40.66 -13.79 -15.80
CA ARG A 269 40.72 -13.32 -17.19
C ARG A 269 42.03 -12.61 -17.49
N ASP A 270 42.51 -11.78 -16.57
CA ASP A 270 43.77 -11.06 -16.75
C ASP A 270 44.98 -12.01 -16.75
N MET A 271 44.98 -13.03 -15.88
CA MET A 271 46.01 -14.07 -15.90
C MET A 271 46.00 -14.92 -17.18
N GLN A 272 44.82 -15.25 -17.73
CA GLN A 272 44.72 -15.96 -19.01
C GLN A 272 45.28 -15.13 -20.17
N LYS A 273 44.92 -13.84 -20.25
CA LYS A 273 45.47 -12.92 -21.26
C LYS A 273 46.98 -12.73 -21.14
N SER A 274 47.52 -12.70 -19.92
CA SER A 274 48.96 -12.62 -19.70
C SER A 274 49.69 -13.88 -20.15
N LYS A 275 49.10 -15.07 -19.99
CA LYS A 275 49.67 -16.34 -20.46
C LYS A 275 49.63 -16.47 -21.98
N GLU A 276 48.60 -15.92 -22.64
CA GLU A 276 48.47 -15.92 -24.10
C GLU A 276 49.44 -14.95 -24.78
N ARG A 277 49.81 -13.83 -24.12
CA ARG A 277 50.78 -12.85 -24.65
C ARG A 277 52.25 -13.24 -24.44
N GLY A 278 52.52 -14.24 -23.61
CA GLY A 278 53.87 -14.72 -23.30
C GLY A 278 54.27 -16.02 -24.02
N ARG A 279 53.46 -16.48 -24.97
CA ARG A 279 53.74 -17.58 -25.91
C ARG A 279 53.88 -17.01 -27.31
#